data_AF-A0A5D2DSE3-F1
#
_entry.id   AF-A0A5D2DSE3-F1
#
_cell.length_a   1.000
_cell.length_b   1.000
_cell.length_c   1.000
_cell.angle_alpha   90.00
_cell.angle_beta   90.00
_cell.angle_gamma   90.00
#
_symmetry.space_group_name_H-M   'P 1'
#
loop_
_entity.id
_entity.type
_entity.pdbx_description
1 polymer ?
#
loop_
_entity_poly.entity_id
_entity_poly.type
_entity_poly.pdbx_seq_one_letter_code
_entity_poly.pdbx_strand_id
1 'polypeptide(L)' 'MNKLQMSAILIVVILFAIGNEIMAQDGEGKLCAIPFNLPNCTDWVCKTACANKFPPNGYGMCQAGSTCLCFHPCF' A
#
# COMPACT_ATOMS: atom_id res chain seq x y z
N MET A 1 7.55 -41.13 15.54
CA MET A 1 7.78 -39.72 15.93
C MET A 1 7.20 -39.53 17.33
N ASN A 2 8.04 -39.23 18.32
CA ASN A 2 7.59 -39.10 19.71
C ASN A 2 6.77 -37.81 19.88
N LYS A 3 5.82 -37.77 20.82
CA LYS A 3 4.91 -36.61 21.04
C LYS A 3 5.67 -35.28 21.21
N LEU A 4 6.87 -35.31 21.81
CA LEU A 4 7.74 -34.14 21.91
C LEU A 4 8.21 -33.60 20.56
N GLN A 5 8.54 -34.47 19.61
CA GLN A 5 9.05 -34.04 18.30
C GLN A 5 7.95 -33.44 17.42
N MET A 6 6.73 -33.96 17.50
CA MET A 6 5.57 -33.35 16.83
C MET A 6 5.29 -31.93 17.34
N SER A 7 5.41 -31.72 18.66
CA SER A 7 5.22 -30.40 19.28
C SER A 7 6.28 -29.39 18.82
N ALA A 8 7.55 -29.80 18.80
CA ALA A 8 8.65 -28.95 18.36
C ALA A 8 8.52 -28.54 16.88
N ILE A 9 8.12 -29.47 16.00
CA ILE A 9 7.90 -29.19 14.58
C ILE A 9 6.77 -28.17 14.39
N LEU A 10 5.67 -28.31 15.13
CA LEU A 10 4.53 -27.39 15.07
C LEU A 10 4.95 -25.96 15.44
N ILE A 11 5.74 -25.81 16.51
CA ILE A 11 6.22 -24.50 16.98
C ILE A 11 7.12 -23.85 15.92
N VAL A 12 8.02 -24.62 15.30
CA VAL A 12 8.90 -24.11 14.24
C VAL A 12 8.10 -23.64 13.02
N VAL A 13 7.09 -24.41 12.58
CA VAL A 13 6.25 -24.03 11.43
C VAL A 13 5.49 -22.72 11.70
N ILE A 14 4.96 -22.54 12.91
CA ILE A 14 4.26 -21.30 13.30
C ILE A 14 5.21 -20.10 13.29
N LEU A 15 6.43 -20.25 13.82
CA LEU A 15 7.43 -19.18 13.83
C LEU A 15 7.88 -18.76 12.41
N PHE A 16 7.92 -19.70 11.47
CA PHE A 16 8.23 -19.40 10.07
C PHE A 16 7.08 -18.71 9.31
N ALA A 17 5.81 -18.98 9.65
CA ALA A 17 4.65 -18.30 9.05
C ALA A 17 4.64 -16.80 9.44
N ILE A 18 4.49 -16.53 10.74
CA ILE A 18 5.36 -15.67 11.54
C ILE A 18 6.22 -14.62 10.80
N GLY A 19 7.48 -14.99 10.59
CA GLY A 19 8.49 -14.10 10.00
C GLY A 19 8.24 -13.74 8.54
N ASN A 20 7.49 -14.53 7.77
CA ASN A 20 7.25 -14.26 6.36
C ASN A 20 6.26 -13.11 6.12
N GLU A 21 5.27 -12.94 7.00
CA GLU A 21 4.27 -11.86 6.84
C GLU A 21 4.82 -10.47 7.17
N ILE A 22 5.89 -10.37 7.98
CA ILE A 22 6.54 -9.09 8.31
C ILE A 22 7.35 -8.56 7.11
N MET A 23 7.97 -9.44 6.33
CA MET A 23 8.78 -9.03 5.16
C MET A 23 7.95 -8.51 3.99
N ALA A 24 6.64 -8.77 3.96
CA ALA A 24 5.76 -8.30 2.89
C ALA A 24 5.34 -6.83 3.04
N GLN A 25 5.41 -6.26 4.25
CA GLN A 25 4.99 -4.88 4.51
C GLN A 25 6.10 -3.84 4.25
N ASP A 26 7.37 -4.24 4.25
CA ASP A 26 8.51 -3.37 3.91
C ASP A 26 8.71 -3.19 2.39
N GLY A 27 8.01 -3.99 1.56
CA GLY A 27 8.09 -3.93 0.09
C GLY A 27 7.21 -2.87 -0.55
N GLU A 28 6.27 -2.28 0.21
CA GLU A 28 5.39 -1.22 -0.28
C GLU A 28 6.11 0.13 -0.15
N GLY A 29 6.85 0.50 -1.19
CA GLY A 29 7.60 1.77 -1.24
C GLY A 29 6.78 2.93 -0.70
N LYS A 30 7.34 3.67 0.27
CA LYS A 30 6.70 4.78 0.99
C LYS A 30 5.84 5.63 0.04
N LEU A 31 4.53 5.65 0.22
CA LEU A 31 3.63 6.45 -0.62
C LEU A 31 3.48 7.87 -0.05
N CYS A 32 3.68 8.86 -0.91
CA CYS A 32 3.49 10.28 -0.63
C CYS A 32 2.11 10.70 -1.10
N ALA A 33 1.35 11.39 -0.24
CA ALA A 33 0.05 11.95 -0.58
C ALA A 33 0.15 13.47 -0.75
N ILE A 34 -0.25 13.99 -1.92
CA ILE A 34 -0.24 15.43 -2.22
C ILE A 34 -1.68 15.87 -2.53
N PRO A 35 -2.32 16.64 -1.64
CA PRO A 35 -3.62 17.23 -1.89
C PRO A 35 -3.50 18.47 -2.78
N PHE A 36 -4.47 18.67 -3.65
CA PHE A 36 -4.68 19.94 -4.36
C PHE A 36 -6.15 20.19 -4.62
N ASN A 37 -6.52 21.47 -4.71
CA ASN A 37 -7.89 21.86 -4.98
C ASN A 37 -8.26 21.54 -6.43
N LEU A 38 -9.32 20.77 -6.61
CA LEU A 38 -9.85 20.40 -7.92
C LEU A 38 -11.38 20.59 -7.88
N PRO A 39 -11.89 21.76 -8.33
CA PRO A 39 -13.34 22.00 -8.34
C PRO A 39 -14.04 20.98 -9.23
N ASN A 40 -15.19 20.46 -8.76
CA ASN A 40 -15.88 19.31 -9.37
C ASN A 40 -14.98 18.06 -9.44
N CYS A 41 -14.35 17.73 -8.31
CA CYS A 41 -13.48 16.58 -8.23
C CYS A 41 -14.28 15.31 -8.54
N THR A 42 -13.91 14.62 -9.61
CA THR A 42 -14.36 13.25 -9.90
C THR A 42 -13.14 12.33 -9.92
N ASP A 43 -13.30 11.09 -9.47
CA ASP A 43 -12.19 10.15 -9.34
C ASP A 43 -11.44 9.95 -10.66
N TRP A 44 -12.16 10.00 -11.80
CA TRP A 44 -11.55 9.89 -13.11
C TRP A 44 -10.63 11.07 -13.46
N VAL A 45 -11.09 12.31 -13.21
CA VAL A 45 -10.28 13.52 -13.44
C VAL A 45 -9.09 13.55 -12.49
N CYS A 46 -9.32 13.24 -11.22
CA CYS A 46 -8.27 13.20 -10.21
C CYS A 46 -7.21 12.14 -10.53
N LYS A 47 -7.61 10.91 -10.87
CA LYS A 47 -6.71 9.84 -11.30
C LYS A 47 -5.88 10.24 -12.52
N THR A 48 -6.53 10.83 -13.53
CA THR A 48 -5.83 11.26 -14.76
C THR A 48 -4.83 12.39 -14.48
N ALA A 49 -5.21 13.36 -13.66
CA ALA A 49 -4.31 14.44 -13.25
C ALA A 49 -3.09 13.90 -12.48
N CYS A 50 -3.30 12.97 -11.55
CA CYS A 50 -2.22 12.33 -10.79
C CYS A 50 -1.31 11.48 -11.67
N ALA A 51 -1.87 10.69 -12.60
CA ALA A 51 -1.10 9.87 -13.53
C ALA A 51 -0.21 10.74 -14.46
N ASN A 52 -0.72 11.89 -14.91
CA ASN A 52 0.06 12.85 -15.71
C ASN A 52 1.16 13.54 -14.90
N LYS A 53 0.91 13.82 -13.61
CA LYS A 53 1.87 14.53 -12.75
C LYS A 53 2.97 13.62 -12.21
N PHE A 54 2.65 12.35 -11.93
CA PHE A 54 3.57 11.36 -11.38
C PHE A 54 3.60 10.08 -12.21
N PRO A 55 3.97 10.13 -13.50
CA PRO A 55 4.08 8.92 -14.31
C PRO A 55 5.22 8.03 -13.79
N PRO A 56 5.10 6.69 -13.84
CA PRO A 56 3.92 5.90 -14.21
C PRO A 56 2.99 5.54 -13.03
N ASN A 57 3.37 5.89 -11.79
CA ASN A 57 2.80 5.33 -10.56
C ASN A 57 1.84 6.28 -9.82
N GLY A 58 1.45 7.38 -10.46
CA GLY A 58 0.53 8.37 -9.89
C GLY A 58 -0.89 7.82 -9.83
N TYR A 59 -1.41 7.67 -8.61
CA TYR A 59 -2.80 7.32 -8.34
C TYR A 59 -3.50 8.53 -7.70
N GLY A 60 -4.79 8.74 -7.98
CA GLY A 60 -5.53 9.89 -7.46
C GLY A 60 -6.94 9.50 -7.03
N MET A 61 -7.41 10.06 -5.92
CA MET A 61 -8.81 9.95 -5.50
C MET A 61 -9.37 11.28 -5.01
N CYS A 62 -10.68 11.48 -5.18
CA CYS A 62 -11.33 12.67 -4.67
C CYS A 62 -11.71 12.53 -3.19
N GLN A 63 -11.41 13.58 -2.43
CA GLN A 63 -11.77 13.74 -1.03
C GLN A 63 -12.68 14.97 -0.89
N ALA A 64 -13.79 14.81 -0.16
CA ALA A 64 -14.72 15.89 0.15
C ALA A 64 -15.22 16.73 -1.05
N GLY A 65 -15.30 16.13 -2.25
CA GLY A 65 -15.92 16.70 -3.46
C GLY A 65 -15.12 17.80 -4.19
N SER A 66 -14.15 18.43 -3.52
CA SER A 66 -13.34 19.52 -4.09
C SER A 66 -11.83 19.33 -3.96
N THR A 67 -11.37 18.27 -3.28
CA THR A 67 -9.94 18.02 -3.08
C THR A 67 -9.54 16.75 -3.81
N CYS A 68 -8.53 16.81 -4.66
CA CYS A 68 -7.91 15.62 -5.24
C CYS A 68 -6.65 15.27 -4.45
N LEU A 69 -6.55 14.01 -4.03
CA LEU A 69 -5.41 13.48 -3.29
C LEU A 69 -4.60 12.55 -4.21
N CYS A 70 -3.40 12.98 -4.62
CA CYS A 70 -2.48 12.16 -5.40
C CYS A 70 -1.56 11.34 -4.52
N PHE A 71 -1.45 10.04 -4.79
CA PHE A 71 -0.49 9.12 -4.21
C PHE A 71 0.59 8.79 -5.23
N HIS A 72 1.85 8.84 -4.83
CA HIS A 72 2.99 8.38 -5.64
C HIS A 72 4.09 7.81 -4.74
N PRO A 73 5.01 6.98 -5.26
CA PRO A 73 6.19 6.55 -4.50
C PRO A 73 7.05 7.76 -4.12
N CYS A 74 7.34 7.93 -2.82
CA CYS A 74 8.36 8.84 -2.34
C CYS A 74 9.73 8.20 -2.61
N PHE A 75 10.63 8.92 -3.28
CA PHE A 75 12.05 8.59 -3.31
C PHE A 75 12.80 9.44 -2.28
#